data_AF-A0A1F3S1N9-F1
#
_entry.id   AF-A0A1F3S1N9-F1
#
_cell.length_a   1.000
_cell.length_b   1.000
_cell.length_c   1.000
_cell.angle_alpha   90.00
_cell.angle_beta   90.00
_cell.angle_gamma   90.00
#
_symmetry.space_group_name_H-M   'P 1'
#
loop_
_entity.id
_entity.type
_entity.pdbx_description
1 polymer ?
#
loop_
_entity_poly.entity_id
_entity_poly.type
_entity_poly.pdbx_seq_one_letter_code
_entity_poly.pdbx_strand_id
1 'polypeptide(L)'
;MKPEGRLLFLTALVYAMYALTGLVTQGILLFPFPLNEIVLFVVCVPLVYWTRHEKGNALHLGLIGLFSLLSSIIFWEVLLAPTQLYDFAQTGWSDLFLFLHYVMIALLMFRTLFAEKETPMRIACILAILGIVAALTLSFGILLLPSYLLILFVVSIRPVLGKIQIIWGFLVFFELVKVLSILINGSSY
;
A
#
# COMPACT_ATOMS: atom_id res chain seq x y z
N MET A 1 -4.49 -14.28 -18.68
CA MET A 1 -3.98 -13.50 -17.52
C MET A 1 -4.05 -14.36 -16.27
N LYS A 2 -2.98 -14.36 -15.46
CA LYS A 2 -3.01 -14.98 -14.13
C LYS A 2 -4.00 -14.23 -13.22
N PRO A 3 -4.66 -14.89 -12.25
CA PRO A 3 -5.69 -14.27 -11.40
C PRO A 3 -5.22 -13.01 -10.69
N GLU A 4 -3.93 -12.92 -10.38
CA GLU A 4 -3.35 -11.79 -9.64
C GLU A 4 -3.16 -10.55 -10.53
N GLY A 5 -2.73 -10.75 -11.78
CA GLY A 5 -2.68 -9.67 -12.78
C GLY A 5 -4.09 -9.17 -13.16
N ARG A 6 -5.09 -10.05 -13.11
CA ARG A 6 -6.50 -9.65 -13.26
C ARG A 6 -6.96 -8.79 -12.09
N LEU A 7 -6.58 -9.11 -10.85
CA LEU A 7 -6.92 -8.32 -9.68
C LEU A 7 -6.30 -6.92 -9.75
N LEU A 8 -5.00 -6.82 -10.08
CA LEU A 8 -4.33 -5.54 -10.32
C LEU A 8 -5.02 -4.71 -11.40
N PHE A 9 -5.35 -5.34 -12.53
CA PHE A 9 -6.06 -4.67 -13.62
C PHE A 9 -7.44 -4.17 -13.20
N LEU A 10 -8.22 -4.98 -12.46
CA LEU A 10 -9.53 -4.59 -11.95
C LEU A 10 -9.43 -3.42 -10.97
N THR A 11 -8.47 -3.45 -10.05
CA THR A 11 -8.21 -2.34 -9.13
C THR A 11 -7.85 -1.07 -9.92
N ALA A 12 -6.93 -1.16 -10.89
CA ALA A 12 -6.56 -0.04 -11.74
C ALA A 12 -7.75 0.51 -12.55
N LEU A 13 -8.60 -0.37 -13.07
CA LEU A 13 -9.80 0.01 -13.82
C LEU A 13 -10.81 0.75 -12.94
N VAL A 14 -11.07 0.27 -11.72
CA VAL A 14 -11.96 0.95 -10.78
C VAL A 14 -11.45 2.35 -10.44
N TYR A 15 -10.14 2.48 -10.21
CA TYR A 15 -9.51 3.78 -9.96
C TYR A 15 -9.61 4.72 -11.16
N ALA A 16 -9.37 4.21 -12.36
CA ALA A 16 -9.51 4.99 -13.59
C ALA A 16 -10.96 5.43 -13.81
N MET A 17 -11.94 4.57 -13.58
CA MET A 17 -13.36 4.91 -13.68
C MET A 17 -13.76 5.98 -12.66
N TYR A 18 -13.26 5.88 -11.42
CA TYR A 18 -13.50 6.91 -10.40
C TYR A 18 -12.90 8.26 -10.82
N ALA A 19 -11.63 8.27 -11.22
CA ALA A 19 -10.95 9.49 -11.66
C ALA A 19 -11.62 10.13 -12.88
N LEU A 20 -12.05 9.32 -13.86
CA LEU A 20 -12.82 9.79 -15.02
C LEU A 20 -14.17 10.37 -14.62
N THR A 21 -14.85 9.76 -13.65
CA THR A 21 -16.12 10.29 -13.12
C THR A 21 -15.89 11.66 -12.48
N GLY A 22 -14.84 11.82 -11.68
CA GLY A 22 -14.44 13.11 -11.11
C GLY A 22 -14.12 14.15 -12.19
N LEU A 23 -13.38 13.76 -13.23
CA LEU A 23 -13.04 14.66 -14.33
C LEU A 23 -14.29 15.15 -15.09
N VAL A 24 -15.25 14.26 -15.36
CA VAL A 24 -16.48 14.61 -16.08
C VAL A 24 -17.42 15.44 -15.21
N THR A 25 -17.52 15.15 -13.91
CA THR A 25 -18.51 15.78 -13.02
C THR A 25 -18.03 17.08 -12.39
N GLN A 26 -16.74 17.15 -12.05
CA GLN A 26 -16.15 18.24 -11.28
C GLN A 26 -15.05 18.99 -12.06
N GLY A 27 -14.66 18.51 -13.25
CA GLY A 27 -13.54 19.07 -14.01
C GLY A 27 -12.17 18.77 -13.42
N ILE A 28 -12.10 17.94 -12.37
CA ILE A 28 -10.89 17.64 -11.61
C ILE A 28 -10.59 16.14 -11.67
N LEU A 29 -9.36 15.78 -12.01
CA LEU A 29 -8.92 14.39 -11.95
C LEU A 29 -8.54 14.03 -10.51
N LEU A 30 -9.52 13.54 -9.75
CA LEU A 30 -9.34 13.11 -8.36
C LEU A 30 -9.40 11.59 -8.27
N PHE A 31 -8.28 10.99 -7.87
CA PHE A 31 -8.27 9.59 -7.50
C PHE A 31 -8.70 9.43 -6.02
N PRO A 32 -9.25 8.27 -5.62
CA PRO A 32 -9.84 8.09 -4.30
C PRO A 32 -8.77 7.83 -3.21
N PHE A 33 -8.03 8.86 -2.79
CA PHE A 33 -6.90 8.71 -1.85
C PHE A 33 -7.21 8.13 -0.49
N PRO A 34 -8.20 8.62 0.24
CA PRO A 34 -8.44 8.13 1.59
C PRO A 34 -9.16 6.77 1.60
N LEU A 35 -9.42 6.20 0.41
CA LEU A 35 -9.90 4.83 0.22
C LEU A 35 -8.77 3.84 -0.10
N ASN A 36 -7.54 4.29 -0.33
CA ASN A 36 -6.42 3.41 -0.67
C ASN A 36 -6.22 2.32 0.39
N GLU A 37 -6.35 2.69 1.66
CA GLU A 37 -6.24 1.81 2.81
C GLU A 37 -7.33 0.72 2.81
N ILE A 38 -8.56 1.12 2.50
CA ILE A 38 -9.72 0.21 2.40
C ILE A 38 -9.55 -0.72 1.20
N VAL A 39 -9.14 -0.19 0.05
CA VAL A 39 -8.93 -0.99 -1.16
C VAL A 39 -7.77 -1.97 -0.96
N LEU A 40 -6.69 -1.57 -0.28
CA LEU A 40 -5.58 -2.46 0.05
C LEU A 40 -6.06 -3.64 0.90
N PHE A 41 -6.92 -3.40 1.89
CA PHE A 41 -7.54 -4.49 2.65
C PHE A 41 -8.36 -5.44 1.77
N VAL A 42 -9.22 -4.89 0.90
CA VAL A 42 -10.04 -5.68 -0.04
C VAL A 42 -9.16 -6.52 -0.98
N VAL A 43 -8.03 -5.99 -1.42
CA VAL A 43 -7.04 -6.72 -2.24
C VAL A 43 -6.31 -7.79 -1.43
N CYS A 44 -6.01 -7.54 -0.16
CA CYS A 44 -5.36 -8.52 0.71
C CYS A 44 -6.24 -9.77 0.92
N VAL A 45 -7.58 -9.64 1.00
CA VAL A 45 -8.49 -10.78 1.20
C VAL A 45 -8.28 -11.93 0.19
N PRO A 46 -8.34 -11.72 -1.15
CA PRO A 46 -8.07 -12.77 -2.12
C PRO A 46 -6.60 -13.23 -2.09
N LEU A 47 -5.63 -12.36 -1.80
CA LEU A 47 -4.22 -12.75 -1.66
C LEU A 47 -4.00 -13.70 -0.48
N VAL A 48 -4.64 -13.44 0.67
CA VAL A 48 -4.65 -14.33 1.83
C VAL A 48 -5.26 -15.68 1.47
N TYR A 49 -6.39 -15.68 0.76
CA TYR A 49 -7.04 -16.91 0.31
C TYR A 49 -6.15 -17.73 -0.64
N TRP A 50 -5.43 -17.07 -1.57
CA TRP A 50 -4.51 -17.74 -2.50
C TRP A 50 -3.22 -18.24 -1.85
N THR A 51 -2.82 -17.65 -0.72
CA THR A 51 -1.63 -18.03 0.05
C THR A 51 -1.96 -18.87 1.29
N ARG A 52 -3.22 -19.30 1.47
CA ARG A 52 -3.70 -20.04 2.65
C ARG A 52 -2.90 -21.29 3.03
N HIS A 53 -2.23 -21.91 2.06
CA HIS A 53 -1.39 -23.10 2.28
C HIS A 53 -0.07 -22.74 2.97
N GLU A 54 0.37 -21.49 2.88
CA GLU A 54 1.54 -20.92 3.52
C GLU A 54 1.09 -20.00 4.67
N LYS A 55 0.67 -20.61 5.80
CA LYS A 55 0.00 -19.89 6.92
C LYS A 55 0.72 -18.61 7.36
N GLY A 56 2.05 -18.62 7.40
CA GLY A 56 2.84 -17.43 7.76
C GLY A 56 2.71 -16.30 6.75
N ASN A 57 2.66 -16.59 5.45
CA ASN A 57 2.47 -15.59 4.39
C ASN A 57 1.04 -15.06 4.36
N ALA A 58 0.06 -15.95 4.52
CA ALA A 58 -1.34 -15.56 4.62
C ALA A 58 -1.58 -14.65 5.83
N LEU A 59 -1.03 -14.97 7.00
CA LEU A 59 -1.15 -14.13 8.19
C LEU A 59 -0.49 -12.76 7.97
N HIS A 60 0.71 -12.72 7.38
CA HIS A 60 1.42 -11.48 7.12
C HIS A 60 0.62 -10.55 6.18
N LEU A 61 0.08 -11.09 5.08
CA LEU A 61 -0.79 -10.33 4.17
C LEU A 61 -2.06 -9.83 4.86
N GLY A 62 -2.66 -10.67 5.69
CA GLY A 62 -3.83 -10.31 6.49
C GLY A 62 -3.54 -9.13 7.41
N LEU A 63 -2.40 -9.14 8.10
CA LEU A 63 -1.98 -8.05 8.98
C LEU A 63 -1.67 -6.76 8.22
N ILE A 64 -1.00 -6.84 7.04
CA ILE A 64 -0.76 -5.67 6.19
C ILE A 64 -2.10 -4.99 5.84
N GLY A 65 -3.07 -5.77 5.35
CA GLY A 65 -4.38 -5.25 4.98
C GLY A 65 -5.16 -4.74 6.19
N LEU A 66 -5.19 -5.51 7.29
CA LEU A 66 -5.97 -5.17 8.48
C LEU A 66 -5.47 -3.86 9.12
N PHE A 67 -4.16 -3.72 9.32
CA PHE A 67 -3.62 -2.49 9.90
C PHE A 67 -3.78 -1.28 8.97
N SER A 68 -3.76 -1.50 7.65
CA SER A 68 -4.10 -0.44 6.70
C SER A 68 -5.56 0.00 6.86
N LEU A 69 -6.51 -0.94 6.93
CA LEU A 69 -7.92 -0.62 7.13
C LEU A 69 -8.15 0.16 8.43
N LEU A 70 -7.58 -0.32 9.54
CA LEU A 70 -7.75 0.28 10.86
C LEU A 70 -7.07 1.66 10.99
N SER A 71 -6.10 1.97 10.13
CA SER A 71 -5.52 3.32 10.05
C SER A 71 -6.36 4.33 9.25
N SER A 72 -7.43 3.90 8.59
CA SER A 72 -8.29 4.79 7.79
C SER A 72 -9.34 5.46 8.67
N ILE A 73 -9.31 6.79 8.76
CA ILE A 73 -10.37 7.56 9.44
C ILE A 73 -11.73 7.35 8.75
N ILE A 74 -11.74 7.24 7.42
CA ILE A 74 -12.96 6.98 6.64
C ILE A 74 -13.60 5.64 7.00
N PHE A 75 -12.80 4.62 7.30
CA PHE A 75 -13.36 3.35 7.79
C PHE A 75 -14.13 3.56 9.10
N TRP A 76 -13.57 4.36 10.02
CA TRP A 76 -14.21 4.66 11.31
C TRP A 76 -15.42 5.57 11.18
N GLU A 77 -15.49 6.45 10.18
CA GLU A 77 -16.66 7.28 9.87
C GLU A 77 -17.93 6.46 9.59
N VAL A 78 -17.77 5.23 9.06
CA VAL A 78 -18.90 4.32 8.81
C VAL A 78 -19.43 3.71 10.11
N LEU A 79 -18.58 3.58 11.12
CA LEU A 79 -18.89 2.87 12.37
C LEU A 79 -19.25 3.81 13.53
N LEU A 80 -18.69 5.01 13.56
CA LEU A 80 -18.79 5.94 14.68
C LEU A 80 -19.64 7.16 14.33
N ALA A 81 -20.38 7.67 15.33
CA ALA A 81 -21.04 8.96 15.20
C ALA A 81 -20.01 10.12 15.17
N PRO A 82 -20.33 11.30 14.60
CA PRO A 82 -19.36 12.40 14.44
C PRO A 82 -18.66 12.85 15.74
N THR A 83 -19.36 12.85 16.88
CA THR A 83 -18.77 13.20 18.17
C THR A 83 -17.77 12.14 18.65
N GLN A 84 -18.11 10.86 18.49
CA GLN A 84 -17.23 9.74 18.84
C GLN A 84 -16.02 9.66 17.89
N LEU A 85 -16.20 10.02 16.62
CA LEU A 85 -15.12 10.09 15.65
C LEU A 85 -14.11 11.18 16.03
N TYR A 86 -14.59 12.35 16.47
CA TYR A 86 -13.72 13.41 16.96
C TYR A 86 -12.89 12.95 18.18
N ASP A 87 -13.53 12.30 19.14
CA ASP A 87 -12.84 11.75 20.31
C ASP A 87 -11.84 10.65 19.90
N PHE A 88 -12.21 9.77 18.98
CA PHE A 88 -11.34 8.72 18.46
C PHE A 88 -10.11 9.29 17.74
N ALA A 89 -10.29 10.31 16.89
CA ALA A 89 -9.19 10.95 16.17
C ALA A 89 -8.14 11.56 17.12
N GLN A 90 -8.52 11.92 18.34
CA GLN A 90 -7.61 12.46 19.37
C GLN A 90 -6.80 11.39 20.11
N THR A 91 -7.18 10.11 20.02
CA THR A 91 -6.55 9.03 20.81
C THR A 91 -5.19 8.55 20.27
N GLY A 92 -4.87 8.84 19.01
CA GLY A 92 -3.66 8.33 18.33
C GLY A 92 -3.74 6.85 17.89
N TRP A 93 -4.88 6.16 18.04
CA TRP A 93 -5.03 4.78 17.59
C TRP A 93 -4.83 4.61 16.08
N SER A 94 -5.34 5.55 15.28
CA SER A 94 -5.19 5.56 13.82
C SER A 94 -3.70 5.59 13.42
N ASP A 95 -2.91 6.42 14.11
CA ASP A 95 -1.47 6.56 13.86
C ASP A 95 -0.71 5.31 14.30
N LEU A 96 -1.11 4.67 15.41
CA LEU A 96 -0.54 3.39 15.82
C LEU A 96 -0.79 2.30 14.79
N PHE A 97 -2.01 2.19 14.25
CA PHE A 97 -2.31 1.22 13.19
C PHE A 97 -1.52 1.51 11.91
N LEU A 98 -1.36 2.79 11.55
CA LEU A 98 -0.54 3.20 10.41
C LEU A 98 0.93 2.79 10.62
N PHE A 99 1.46 3.00 11.81
CA PHE A 99 2.80 2.55 12.18
C PHE A 99 2.94 1.03 12.06
N LEU A 100 2.00 0.27 12.64
CA LEU A 100 2.00 -1.21 12.56
C LEU A 100 1.92 -1.71 11.12
N HIS A 101 1.13 -1.04 10.27
CA HIS A 101 1.06 -1.33 8.84
C HIS A 101 2.44 -1.19 8.17
N TYR A 102 3.15 -0.09 8.41
CA TYR A 102 4.50 0.10 7.88
C TYR A 102 5.52 -0.87 8.47
N VAL A 103 5.39 -1.26 9.74
CA VAL A 103 6.23 -2.30 10.34
C VAL A 103 6.05 -3.63 9.61
N MET A 104 4.81 -4.01 9.27
CA MET A 104 4.57 -5.23 8.47
C MET A 104 5.22 -5.13 7.08
N ILE A 105 5.09 -3.98 6.40
CA ILE A 105 5.77 -3.76 5.10
C ILE A 105 7.28 -3.89 5.25
N ALA A 106 7.88 -3.28 6.28
CA ALA A 106 9.30 -3.36 6.53
C ALA A 106 9.74 -4.81 6.79
N LEU A 107 9.00 -5.57 7.60
CA LEU A 107 9.28 -7.00 7.81
C LEU A 107 9.25 -7.79 6.50
N LEU A 108 8.32 -7.49 5.59
CA LEU A 108 8.30 -8.12 4.26
C LEU A 108 9.53 -7.75 3.41
N MET A 109 10.02 -6.51 3.50
CA MET A 109 11.28 -6.11 2.86
C MET A 109 12.47 -6.84 3.44
N PHE A 110 12.59 -6.94 4.76
CA PHE A 110 13.66 -7.70 5.41
C PHE A 110 13.64 -9.17 4.98
N ARG A 111 12.46 -9.79 4.90
CA ARG A 111 12.32 -11.15 4.38
C ARG A 111 12.82 -11.27 2.94
N THR A 112 12.54 -10.27 2.09
CA THR A 112 13.04 -10.22 0.71
C THR A 112 14.56 -10.11 0.68
N LEU A 113 15.13 -9.23 1.49
CA LEU A 113 16.57 -9.03 1.64
C LEU A 113 17.30 -10.33 2.04
N PHE A 114 16.80 -11.04 3.05
CA PHE A 114 17.43 -12.27 3.54
C PHE A 114 17.29 -13.45 2.58
N ALA A 115 16.23 -13.48 1.79
CA ALA A 115 15.99 -14.54 0.82
C ALA A 115 16.82 -14.32 -0.48
N GLU A 116 17.17 -13.08 -0.81
CA GLU A 116 17.97 -12.76 -1.99
C GLU A 116 19.42 -13.19 -1.82
N LYS A 117 20.05 -13.66 -2.91
CA LYS A 117 21.43 -14.19 -2.90
C LYS A 117 22.41 -13.28 -3.64
N GLU A 118 21.95 -12.54 -4.64
CA GLU A 118 22.82 -11.66 -5.41
C GLU A 118 23.12 -10.36 -4.66
N THR A 119 24.40 -10.04 -4.50
CA THR A 119 24.88 -8.79 -3.90
C THR A 119 24.20 -7.53 -4.47
N PRO A 120 24.07 -7.31 -5.80
CA PRO A 120 23.42 -6.10 -6.31
C PRO A 120 21.95 -6.00 -5.90
N MET A 121 21.22 -7.11 -5.86
CA MET A 121 19.80 -7.13 -5.47
C MET A 121 19.62 -6.91 -3.96
N ARG A 122 20.56 -7.40 -3.14
CA ARG A 122 20.61 -7.09 -1.71
C ARG A 122 20.86 -5.61 -1.45
N ILE A 123 21.78 -4.98 -2.19
CA ILE A 123 22.02 -3.53 -2.10
C ILE A 123 20.74 -2.76 -2.44
N ALA A 124 20.03 -3.14 -3.51
CA ALA A 124 18.75 -2.53 -3.87
C ALA A 124 17.70 -2.69 -2.75
N CYS A 125 17.62 -3.86 -2.10
CA CYS A 125 16.76 -4.05 -0.94
C CYS A 125 17.13 -3.16 0.25
N ILE A 126 18.43 -3.03 0.56
CA ILE A 126 18.91 -2.16 1.64
C ILE A 126 18.54 -0.71 1.35
N LEU A 127 18.78 -0.23 0.13
CA LEU A 127 18.41 1.13 -0.28
C LEU A 127 16.91 1.37 -0.15
N ALA A 128 16.07 0.41 -0.55
CA ALA A 128 14.63 0.52 -0.41
C ALA A 128 14.17 0.60 1.06
N ILE A 129 14.77 -0.23 1.94
CA ILE A 129 14.50 -0.20 3.39
C ILE A 129 14.89 1.16 3.97
N LEU A 130 16.09 1.67 3.63
CA LEU A 130 16.54 3.00 4.06
C LEU A 130 15.60 4.10 3.59
N GLY A 131 15.10 4.00 2.36
CA GLY A 131 14.13 4.96 1.82
C GLY A 131 12.80 4.97 2.56
N ILE A 132 12.28 3.81 3.02
CA ILE A 132 11.07 3.77 3.86
C ILE A 132 11.34 4.35 5.25
N VAL A 133 12.46 3.98 5.86
CA VAL A 133 12.83 4.52 7.18
C VAL A 133 12.95 6.05 7.09
N ALA A 134 13.59 6.57 6.04
CA ALA A 134 13.67 8.00 5.77
C ALA A 134 12.29 8.63 5.52
N ALA A 135 11.41 7.96 4.75
CA ALA A 135 10.05 8.45 4.50
C ALA A 135 9.26 8.63 5.81
N LEU A 136 9.37 7.68 6.74
CA LEU A 136 8.66 7.69 8.01
C LEU A 136 9.24 8.66 9.03
N THR A 137 10.57 8.76 9.11
CA THR A 137 11.25 9.57 10.13
C THR A 137 11.39 11.03 9.75
N LEU A 138 11.61 11.32 8.47
CA LEU A 138 11.84 12.68 7.96
C LEU A 138 10.57 13.27 7.33
N SER A 139 9.43 12.57 7.43
CA SER A 139 8.15 12.94 6.79
C SER A 139 8.23 13.15 5.28
N PHE A 140 9.24 12.56 4.62
CA PHE A 140 9.37 12.58 3.16
C PHE A 140 8.57 11.45 2.53
N GLY A 141 7.23 11.56 2.58
CA GLY A 141 6.31 10.55 2.04
C GLY A 141 6.58 10.19 0.57
N ILE A 142 7.13 11.13 -0.22
CA ILE A 142 7.51 10.92 -1.62
C ILE A 142 8.57 9.81 -1.81
N LEU A 143 9.35 9.48 -0.78
CA LEU A 143 10.34 8.41 -0.80
C LEU A 143 9.73 7.00 -0.75
N LEU A 144 8.44 6.86 -0.41
CA LEU A 144 7.77 5.55 -0.42
C LEU A 144 7.70 4.96 -1.84
N LEU A 145 7.38 5.78 -2.84
CA LEU A 145 7.27 5.34 -4.23
C LEU A 145 8.59 4.75 -4.78
N PRO A 146 9.75 5.44 -4.73
CA PRO A 146 11.00 4.87 -5.20
C PRO A 146 11.43 3.64 -4.38
N SER A 147 11.15 3.58 -3.08
CA SER A 147 11.40 2.39 -2.27
C SER A 147 10.58 1.18 -2.73
N TYR A 148 9.28 1.35 -2.97
CA TYR A 148 8.43 0.27 -3.48
C TYR A 148 8.82 -0.15 -4.90
N LEU A 149 9.19 0.79 -5.77
CA LEU A 149 9.68 0.50 -7.12
C LEU A 149 10.97 -0.32 -7.10
N LEU A 150 11.92 0.01 -6.21
CA LEU A 150 13.15 -0.74 -6.05
C LEU A 150 12.89 -2.20 -5.63
N ILE A 151 12.01 -2.41 -4.64
CA ILE A 151 11.66 -3.79 -4.25
C ILE A 151 10.88 -4.50 -5.35
N LEU A 152 9.93 -3.84 -5.99
CA LEU A 152 9.19 -4.43 -7.11
C LEU A 152 10.14 -4.86 -8.22
N PHE A 153 11.16 -4.06 -8.53
CA PHE A 153 12.20 -4.41 -9.51
C PHE A 153 12.99 -5.65 -9.08
N VAL A 154 13.44 -5.71 -7.82
CA VAL A 154 14.16 -6.88 -7.28
C VAL A 154 13.32 -8.16 -7.43
N VAL A 155 12.07 -8.14 -6.95
CA VAL A 155 11.21 -9.33 -6.98
C VAL A 155 10.71 -9.69 -8.39
N SER A 156 10.73 -8.74 -9.33
CA SER A 156 10.36 -8.98 -10.74
C SER A 156 11.46 -9.69 -11.51
N ILE A 157 12.73 -9.40 -11.21
CA ILE A 157 13.87 -10.10 -11.80
C ILE A 157 13.97 -11.52 -11.25
N ARG A 158 13.90 -11.63 -9.92
CA ARG A 158 14.00 -12.92 -9.24
C ARG A 158 12.90 -13.03 -8.19
N PRO A 159 11.88 -13.87 -8.41
CA PRO A 159 10.81 -14.04 -7.45
C PRO A 159 11.32 -14.80 -6.22
N VAL A 160 11.52 -14.11 -5.10
CA VAL A 160 12.20 -14.67 -3.92
C VAL A 160 11.23 -15.20 -2.86
N LEU A 161 10.02 -14.63 -2.78
CA LEU A 161 9.04 -14.93 -1.73
C LEU A 161 7.75 -15.60 -2.25
N GLY A 162 7.77 -16.11 -3.48
CA GLY A 162 6.61 -16.78 -4.06
C GLY A 162 5.44 -15.82 -4.29
N LYS A 163 4.22 -16.19 -3.89
CA LYS A 163 3.01 -15.42 -4.22
C LYS A 163 2.83 -14.13 -3.42
N ILE A 164 3.44 -14.00 -2.25
CA ILE A 164 3.28 -12.82 -1.38
C ILE A 164 3.83 -11.54 -2.03
N GLN A 165 4.82 -11.66 -2.91
CA GLN A 165 5.51 -10.54 -3.55
C GLN A 165 4.59 -9.68 -4.45
N ILE A 166 3.40 -10.19 -4.78
CA ILE A 166 2.40 -9.49 -5.60
C ILE A 166 1.91 -8.21 -4.90
N ILE A 167 1.96 -8.18 -3.57
CA ILE A 167 1.61 -7.00 -2.79
C ILE A 167 2.46 -5.77 -3.17
N TRP A 168 3.71 -5.97 -3.61
CA TRP A 168 4.57 -4.88 -4.07
C TRP A 168 4.00 -4.14 -5.28
N GLY A 169 3.35 -4.85 -6.20
CA GLY A 169 2.68 -4.23 -7.34
C GLY A 169 1.51 -3.33 -6.90
N PHE A 170 0.75 -3.75 -5.90
CA PHE A 170 -0.34 -2.94 -5.33
C PHE A 170 0.19 -1.73 -4.56
N LEU A 171 1.24 -1.90 -3.75
CA LEU A 171 1.85 -0.80 -3.02
C LEU A 171 2.42 0.27 -3.96
N VAL A 172 3.10 -0.13 -5.04
CA VAL A 172 3.53 0.80 -6.09
C VAL A 172 2.33 1.48 -6.74
N PHE A 173 1.29 0.72 -7.09
CA PHE A 173 0.10 1.28 -7.73
C PHE A 173 -0.57 2.36 -6.86
N PHE A 174 -0.82 2.08 -5.58
CA PHE A 174 -1.46 3.02 -4.68
C PHE A 174 -0.61 4.29 -4.45
N GLU A 175 0.70 4.13 -4.26
CA GLU A 175 1.57 5.28 -4.06
C GLU A 175 1.77 6.08 -5.35
N LEU A 176 1.81 5.43 -6.51
CA LEU A 176 1.87 6.10 -7.82
C LEU A 176 0.63 6.97 -8.01
N VAL A 177 -0.55 6.43 -7.75
CA VAL A 177 -1.81 7.16 -7.85
C VAL A 177 -1.78 8.39 -6.92
N LYS A 178 -1.24 8.25 -5.71
CA LYS A 178 -1.08 9.33 -4.73
C LYS A 178 -0.18 10.44 -5.21
N VAL A 179 1.01 10.08 -5.67
CA VAL A 179 1.95 11.04 -6.24
C VAL A 179 1.35 11.73 -7.46
N LEU A 180 0.71 10.99 -8.38
CA LEU A 180 0.06 11.58 -9.57
C LEU A 180 -1.00 12.61 -9.20
N SER A 181 -1.77 12.35 -8.15
CA SER A 181 -2.84 13.28 -7.77
C SER A 181 -2.34 14.51 -7.04
N ILE A 182 -1.26 14.38 -6.26
CA ILE A 182 -0.54 15.53 -5.72
C ILE A 182 0.05 16.35 -6.86
N LEU A 183 0.62 15.73 -7.89
CA LEU A 183 1.20 16.45 -9.04
C LEU A 183 0.15 17.15 -9.91
N ILE A 184 -1.00 16.52 -10.12
CA ILE A 184 -2.07 17.05 -10.98
C ILE A 184 -2.88 18.14 -10.27
N ASN A 185 -3.19 17.95 -8.98
CA ASN A 185 -4.06 18.86 -8.21
C ASN A 185 -3.29 19.79 -7.27
N GLY A 186 -1.98 19.59 -7.11
CA GLY A 186 -1.11 20.41 -6.25
C GLY A 186 -0.82 21.82 -6.78
N SER A 187 -1.40 22.23 -7.91
CA SER A 187 -1.49 23.64 -8.30
C SER A 187 -2.74 24.35 -7.73
N SER A 188 -3.53 23.67 -6.90
CA SER A 188 -4.83 24.17 -6.41
C SER A 188 -5.06 23.98 -4.90
N TYR A 189 -3.98 23.79 -4.13
CA TYR A 189 -3.98 23.86 -2.67
C TYR A 189 -2.82 24.73 -2.16
#